data_AF-A0A3A5AL11-F1
#
_entry.id   AF-A0A3A5AL11-F1
#
_cell.length_a   1.000
_cell.length_b   1.000
_cell.length_c   1.000
_cell.angle_alpha   90.00
_cell.angle_beta   90.00
_cell.angle_gamma   90.00
#
_symmetry.space_group_name_H-M   'P 1'
#
loop_
_entity.id
_entity.type
_entity.pdbx_description
1 polymer ?
#
loop_
_entity_poly.entity_id
_entity_poly.type
_entity_poly.pdbx_seq_one_letter_code
_entity_poly.pdbx_strand_id
1 'polypeptide(L)'
;MALRTFSFILAASVIIFLAGAASITASSSSSGSSGEKLVAAKTIEEAVSRHAPDLMALPGVVGVAQGQCGGRPCIRVYVIEKIPELEQKIPARLDGFPVVIDVTGEIRAK
;
A
#
# COMPACT_ATOMS: atom_id res chain seq x y z
N MET A 1 19.08 30.00 -38.09
CA MET A 1 18.40 28.71 -37.86
C MET A 1 19.08 28.05 -36.66
N ALA A 2 18.68 28.49 -35.47
CA ALA A 2 19.25 28.14 -34.18
C ALA A 2 19.05 26.64 -33.90
N LEU A 3 20.15 25.90 -33.78
CA LEU A 3 20.84 25.56 -32.52
C LEU A 3 20.00 24.65 -31.61
N ARG A 4 20.03 23.37 -32.01
CA ARG A 4 19.63 22.19 -31.26
C ARG A 4 20.65 22.00 -30.12
N THR A 5 20.28 22.33 -28.87
CA THR A 5 20.80 21.76 -27.60
C THR A 5 20.32 22.61 -26.41
N PHE A 6 19.04 22.51 -26.05
CA PHE A 6 18.54 22.91 -24.73
C PHE A 6 18.60 21.66 -23.81
N SER A 7 19.76 21.05 -23.54
CA SER A 7 20.65 21.37 -22.42
C SER A 7 20.29 22.67 -21.67
N PHE A 8 19.69 22.54 -20.49
CA PHE A 8 19.68 23.49 -19.35
C PHE A 8 18.53 23.12 -18.38
N ILE A 9 18.30 21.82 -18.18
CA ILE A 9 17.70 21.29 -16.95
C ILE A 9 18.84 21.28 -15.93
N LEU A 10 18.97 22.37 -15.18
CA LEU A 10 19.38 22.44 -13.77
C LEU A 10 19.68 23.91 -13.50
N ALA A 11 18.61 24.66 -13.23
CA ALA A 11 18.76 25.92 -12.55
C ALA A 11 19.43 25.65 -11.19
N ALA A 12 20.59 26.28 -11.02
CA ALA A 12 21.08 26.81 -9.76
C ALA A 12 21.16 25.84 -8.56
N SER A 13 22.29 25.14 -8.46
CA SER A 13 22.98 24.99 -7.16
C SER A 13 24.43 24.55 -7.38
N VAL A 14 25.17 25.32 -8.19
CA VAL A 14 26.63 25.38 -8.07
C VAL A 14 26.93 26.35 -6.93
N ILE A 15 27.03 25.84 -5.71
CA ILE A 15 27.80 26.47 -4.64
C ILE A 15 28.84 25.45 -4.21
N ILE A 16 29.93 25.41 -4.94
CA ILE A 16 31.20 24.81 -4.50
C ILE A 16 32.24 25.88 -4.74
N PHE A 17 32.71 26.55 -3.68
CA PHE A 17 34.07 27.11 -3.56
C PHE A 17 34.30 27.38 -2.05
N LEU A 18 34.91 26.43 -1.35
CA LEU A 18 36.32 26.43 -0.93
C LEU A 18 36.62 27.35 0.27
N ALA A 19 36.61 26.77 1.48
CA ALA A 19 37.65 26.94 2.50
C ALA A 19 37.25 26.25 3.82
N GLY A 20 38.11 25.40 4.36
CA GLY A 20 38.09 25.01 5.78
C GLY A 20 37.70 23.56 6.06
N ALA A 21 38.70 22.73 6.35
CA ALA A 21 38.52 21.38 6.86
C ALA A 21 37.92 21.40 8.27
N ALA A 22 36.70 20.88 8.44
CA ALA A 22 36.19 20.26 9.66
C ALA A 22 34.85 19.55 9.37
N SER A 23 34.77 18.28 9.74
CA SER A 23 33.65 17.37 9.57
C SER A 23 32.30 17.95 10.00
N ILE A 24 31.30 17.88 9.11
CA ILE A 24 29.89 17.92 9.49
C ILE A 24 29.18 16.75 8.83
N THR A 25 29.23 15.62 9.53
CA THR A 25 28.23 14.56 9.39
C THR A 25 26.92 15.13 9.95
N ALA A 26 26.10 15.69 9.09
CA ALA A 26 24.75 16.13 9.42
C ALA A 26 23.76 15.39 8.52
N SER A 27 23.47 14.16 8.94
CA SER A 27 22.32 13.38 8.53
C SER A 27 21.05 13.95 9.18
N SER A 28 20.14 14.45 8.34
CA SER A 28 18.71 14.66 8.62
C SER A 28 18.12 15.25 7.34
N SER A 29 17.02 14.82 6.75
CA SER A 29 15.93 13.96 7.20
C SER A 29 14.93 13.91 6.03
N SER A 30 14.66 12.74 5.45
CA SER A 30 13.39 12.50 4.78
C SER A 30 12.72 11.32 5.48
N SER A 31 12.05 11.68 6.57
CA SER A 31 11.17 10.86 7.38
C SER A 31 10.05 10.30 6.51
N GLY A 32 9.99 8.97 6.39
CA GLY A 32 8.93 8.31 5.63
C GLY A 32 9.16 6.83 5.35
N SER A 33 9.42 6.04 6.40
CA SER A 33 8.92 4.66 6.51
C SER A 33 9.45 4.07 7.82
N SER A 34 8.66 4.18 8.89
CA SER A 34 8.81 3.28 10.05
C SER A 34 8.28 1.92 9.63
N GLY A 35 9.12 1.21 8.88
CA GLY A 35 8.86 -0.11 8.34
C GLY A 35 10.01 -1.04 8.68
N GLU A 36 10.49 -1.01 9.92
CA GLU A 36 11.35 -2.08 10.41
C GLU A 36 11.21 -2.18 11.92
N LYS A 37 11.21 -3.43 12.38
CA LYS A 37 11.20 -3.89 13.78
C LYS A 37 9.80 -4.12 14.38
N LEU A 38 9.25 -5.31 14.09
CA LEU A 38 9.18 -6.39 15.08
C LEU A 38 8.69 -7.71 14.45
N VAL A 39 9.63 -8.66 14.33
CA VAL A 39 9.44 -10.11 14.12
C VAL A 39 8.96 -10.48 12.71
N ALA A 40 9.31 -11.69 12.24
CA ALA A 40 8.73 -12.33 11.04
C ALA A 40 7.22 -12.63 11.22
N ALA A 41 6.46 -11.64 11.67
CA ALA A 41 5.02 -11.61 11.65
C ALA A 41 4.60 -11.28 10.22
N LYS A 42 3.79 -12.16 9.65
CA LYS A 42 3.23 -12.01 8.32
C LYS A 42 2.56 -10.64 8.22
N THR A 43 2.96 -9.82 7.25
CA THR A 43 2.34 -8.51 7.05
C THR A 43 0.92 -8.69 6.53
N ILE A 44 0.06 -7.71 6.80
CA ILE A 44 -1.31 -7.75 6.27
C ILE A 44 -1.32 -7.61 4.75
N GLU A 45 -0.39 -6.84 4.15
CA GLU A 45 -0.19 -6.82 2.70
C GLU A 45 0.02 -8.23 2.14
N GLU A 46 0.86 -9.02 2.80
CA GLU A 46 1.20 -10.34 2.32
C GLU A 46 0.07 -11.36 2.53
N ALA A 47 -0.71 -11.21 3.59
CA ALA A 47 -1.96 -11.97 3.78
C ALA A 47 -2.96 -11.66 2.66
N VAL A 48 -3.17 -10.38 2.33
CA VAL A 48 -4.04 -9.96 1.23
C VAL A 48 -3.54 -10.50 -0.10
N SER A 49 -2.26 -10.31 -0.43
CA SER A 49 -1.66 -10.77 -1.70
C SER A 49 -1.82 -12.28 -1.91
N ARG A 50 -1.63 -13.08 -0.85
CA ARG A 50 -1.76 -14.53 -0.92
C ARG A 50 -3.20 -15.01 -1.10
N HIS A 51 -4.16 -14.38 -0.42
CA HIS A 51 -5.55 -14.85 -0.39
C HIS A 51 -6.49 -14.14 -1.37
N ALA A 52 -6.11 -12.97 -1.89
CA ALA A 52 -6.93 -12.22 -2.83
C ALA A 52 -7.33 -13.02 -4.08
N PRO A 53 -6.46 -13.83 -4.72
CA PRO A 53 -6.86 -14.61 -5.90
C PRO A 53 -8.01 -15.59 -5.60
N ASP A 54 -7.92 -16.32 -4.49
CA ASP A 54 -8.92 -17.31 -4.09
C ASP A 54 -10.25 -16.65 -3.71
N LEU A 55 -10.19 -15.52 -3.01
CA LEU A 55 -11.36 -14.74 -2.63
C LEU A 55 -12.03 -14.11 -3.85
N MET A 56 -11.26 -13.57 -4.80
CA MET A 56 -11.77 -12.98 -6.04
C MET A 56 -12.36 -14.03 -7.01
N ALA A 57 -12.02 -15.31 -6.84
CA ALA A 57 -12.64 -16.40 -7.58
C ALA A 57 -14.07 -16.70 -7.10
N LEU A 58 -14.47 -16.21 -5.93
CA LEU A 58 -15.84 -16.38 -5.42
C LEU A 58 -16.81 -15.45 -6.16
N PRO A 59 -17.93 -15.98 -6.72
CA PRO A 59 -18.93 -15.15 -7.37
C PRO A 59 -19.47 -14.06 -6.45
N GLY A 60 -19.48 -12.82 -6.92
CA GLY A 60 -19.97 -11.66 -6.17
C GLY A 60 -18.89 -10.88 -5.40
N VAL A 61 -17.66 -11.39 -5.30
CA VAL A 61 -16.51 -10.64 -4.77
C VAL A 61 -15.94 -9.74 -5.88
N VAL A 62 -15.77 -8.45 -5.58
CA VAL A 62 -15.26 -7.43 -6.53
C VAL A 62 -13.92 -6.85 -6.10
N GLY A 63 -13.50 -7.07 -4.85
CA GLY A 63 -12.21 -6.60 -4.39
C GLY A 63 -11.81 -7.18 -3.05
N VAL A 64 -10.51 -7.21 -2.79
CA VAL A 64 -9.93 -7.54 -1.48
C VAL A 64 -8.85 -6.51 -1.18
N ALA A 65 -8.86 -5.95 0.03
CA ALA A 65 -7.89 -4.95 0.44
C ALA A 65 -7.57 -5.04 1.93
N GLN A 66 -6.46 -4.43 2.34
CA GLN A 66 -6.21 -4.15 3.75
C GLN A 66 -6.96 -2.89 4.19
N GLY A 67 -7.41 -2.87 5.43
CA GLY A 67 -8.08 -1.73 6.03
C GLY A 67 -7.97 -1.75 7.56
N GLN A 68 -8.75 -0.89 8.20
CA GLN A 68 -8.89 -0.86 9.65
C GLN A 68 -10.32 -1.15 10.06
N CYS A 69 -10.51 -2.15 10.92
CA CYS A 69 -11.79 -2.55 11.47
C CYS A 69 -11.77 -2.30 12.99
N GLY A 70 -12.48 -1.27 13.44
CA GLY A 70 -12.43 -0.85 14.85
C GLY A 70 -11.02 -0.46 15.30
N GLY A 71 -10.28 0.26 14.45
CA GLY A 71 -8.91 0.73 14.75
C GLY A 71 -7.82 -0.34 14.68
N ARG A 72 -8.12 -1.56 14.22
CA ARG A 72 -7.15 -2.66 14.08
C ARG A 72 -7.01 -3.08 12.62
N PRO A 73 -5.82 -3.51 12.17
CA PRO A 73 -5.63 -4.05 10.82
C PRO A 73 -6.59 -5.22 10.53
N CYS A 74 -7.24 -5.18 9.38
CA CYS A 74 -8.17 -6.21 8.92
C CYS A 74 -8.17 -6.33 7.40
N ILE A 75 -8.59 -7.49 6.92
CA ILE A 75 -8.81 -7.75 5.49
C ILE A 75 -10.26 -7.42 5.18
N ARG A 76 -10.48 -6.52 4.22
CA ARG A 76 -11.81 -6.15 3.73
C ARG A 76 -12.07 -6.88 2.42
N VAL A 77 -13.20 -7.57 2.35
CA VAL A 77 -13.69 -8.22 1.15
C VAL A 77 -14.89 -7.43 0.65
N TYR A 78 -14.75 -6.86 -0.54
CA TYR A 78 -15.79 -6.06 -1.17
C TYR A 78 -16.67 -6.95 -2.04
N VAL A 79 -17.98 -6.85 -1.83
CA VAL A 79 -18.98 -7.65 -2.55
C VAL A 79 -20.05 -6.77 -3.17
N ILE A 80 -20.67 -7.23 -4.26
CA ILE A 80 -21.74 -6.51 -4.95
C ILE A 80 -22.98 -6.40 -4.06
N GLU A 81 -23.33 -7.49 -3.38
CA GLU A 81 -24.50 -7.61 -2.52
C GLU A 81 -24.26 -8.61 -1.37
N LYS A 82 -25.13 -8.61 -0.35
CA LYS A 82 -25.05 -9.61 0.72
C LYS A 82 -25.62 -10.93 0.26
N ILE A 83 -24.75 -11.93 0.09
CA ILE A 83 -25.12 -13.29 -0.29
C ILE A 83 -24.78 -14.22 0.89
N PRO A 84 -25.74 -14.96 1.46
CA PRO A 84 -25.48 -15.88 2.58
C PRO A 84 -24.38 -16.91 2.29
N GLU A 85 -24.25 -17.32 1.03
CA GLU A 85 -23.19 -18.25 0.60
C GLU A 85 -21.79 -17.66 0.77
N LEU A 86 -21.61 -16.35 0.55
CA LEU A 86 -20.31 -15.70 0.71
C LEU A 86 -19.92 -15.62 2.19
N GLU A 87 -20.88 -15.37 3.08
CA GLU A 87 -20.64 -15.38 4.54
C GLU A 87 -20.22 -16.76 5.06
N GLN A 88 -20.64 -17.84 4.39
CA GLN A 88 -20.24 -19.21 4.72
C GLN A 88 -18.88 -19.59 4.11
N LYS A 89 -18.60 -19.13 2.89
CA LYS A 89 -17.37 -19.46 2.14
C LYS A 89 -16.18 -18.61 2.56
N ILE A 90 -16.40 -17.36 2.97
CA ILE A 90 -15.33 -16.45 3.39
C ILE A 90 -15.01 -16.70 4.87
N PRO A 91 -13.78 -17.15 5.20
CA PRO A 91 -13.40 -17.38 6.59
C PRO A 91 -13.32 -16.04 7.34
N ALA A 92 -13.76 -16.03 8.61
CA ALA A 92 -13.72 -14.84 9.47
C ALA A 92 -12.29 -14.38 9.82
N ARG A 93 -11.28 -15.23 9.60
CA ARG A 93 -9.86 -14.91 9.79
C ARG A 93 -8.99 -15.53 8.71
N LEU A 94 -7.99 -14.78 8.26
CA LEU A 94 -6.94 -15.23 7.35
C LEU A 94 -5.60 -14.79 7.92
N ASP A 95 -4.66 -15.74 8.06
CA ASP A 95 -3.32 -15.46 8.59
C ASP A 95 -3.31 -14.74 9.97
N GLY A 96 -4.38 -14.90 10.75
CA GLY A 96 -4.56 -14.24 12.05
C GLY A 96 -5.23 -12.86 11.97
N PHE A 97 -5.43 -12.30 10.78
CA PHE A 97 -6.16 -11.04 10.58
C PHE A 97 -7.67 -11.28 10.50
N PRO A 98 -8.50 -10.43 11.13
CA PRO A 98 -9.95 -10.49 10.96
C PRO A 98 -10.34 -10.13 9.52
N VAL A 99 -11.34 -10.83 9.00
CA VAL A 99 -11.92 -10.57 7.68
C VAL A 99 -13.30 -9.92 7.88
N VAL A 100 -13.56 -8.85 7.15
CA VAL A 100 -14.86 -8.16 7.15
C VAL A 100 -15.37 -8.06 5.72
N ILE A 101 -16.66 -8.38 5.54
CA ILE A 101 -17.34 -8.28 4.26
C ILE A 101 -18.03 -6.91 4.19
N ASP A 102 -17.74 -6.17 3.13
CA ASP A 102 -18.28 -4.85 2.86
C ASP A 102 -19.03 -4.83 1.53
N VAL A 103 -20.29 -4.41 1.57
CA VAL A 103 -21.12 -4.32 0.37
C VAL A 103 -20.84 -2.98 -0.31
N THR A 104 -20.28 -3.03 -1.52
CA THR A 104 -19.95 -1.83 -2.30
C THR A 104 -20.98 -1.52 -3.38
N GLY A 105 -21.86 -2.47 -3.72
CA GLY A 105 -22.62 -2.41 -4.97
C GLY A 105 -21.73 -2.69 -6.18
N GLU A 106 -22.29 -2.48 -7.38
CA GLU A 106 -21.53 -2.63 -8.63
C GLU A 106 -20.44 -1.54 -8.76
N ILE A 107 -19.19 -1.96 -8.94
CA ILE A 107 -18.09 -1.05 -9.26
C ILE A 107 -18.05 -0.87 -10.79
N ARG A 108 -18.22 0.38 -11.25
CA ARG A 108 -18.16 0.75 -12.69
C ARG A 108 -16.99 1.69 -12.94
N ALA A 109 -16.14 1.36 -13.91
CA ALA A 109 -15.12 2.28 -14.42
C ALA A 109 -15.81 3.41 -15.22
N LYS A 110 -15.31 4.64 -15.11
CA LYS A 110 -15.71 5.79 -15.93
C LYS A 110 -14.60 6.17 -16.90
#